data_AF-A0A5D5AIA8-F1
#
_entry.id   AF-A0A5D5AIA8-F1
#
_cell.length_a   1.000
_cell.length_b   1.000
_cell.length_c   1.000
_cell.angle_alpha   90.00
_cell.angle_beta   90.00
_cell.angle_gamma   90.00
#
_symmetry.space_group_name_H-M   'P 1'
#
loop_
_entity.id
_entity.type
_entity.pdbx_description
1 polymer ?
#
loop_
_entity_poly.entity_id
_entity_poly.type
_entity_poly.pdbx_seq_one_letter_code
_entity_poly.pdbx_strand_id
1 'polypeptide(L)'
;MSRRSGASSAPGNVSIRLTSNSKFAGTSSTTDCSDSGSPTIRAYERFPSTTTGFRTIIPTRAVVLAAAGSLVVFGLFHVPLGEDPVREPITSGLMGITFTAAYVLTGKLGLSIGVHFGGFFLVSTIRESFLGIELPTILVVEANAPVPYEVFVVRAILLTLLIVGWVRLTDGSVRIHRNVSRVGSFRTSDHR
;
A
#
# COMPACT_ATOMS: atom_id res chain seq x y z
N MET A 1 41.11 26.68 -52.56
CA MET A 1 40.13 25.77 -53.19
C MET A 1 40.19 24.42 -52.51
N SER A 2 39.14 24.02 -51.78
CA SER A 2 38.63 22.63 -51.70
C SER A 2 37.41 22.58 -50.77
N ARG A 3 36.22 22.43 -51.35
CA ARG A 3 34.94 22.23 -50.66
C ARG A 3 34.73 20.72 -50.47
N ARG A 4 34.61 20.23 -49.24
CA ARG A 4 34.12 18.87 -48.95
C ARG A 4 32.58 18.90 -48.87
N SER A 5 31.94 18.19 -49.79
CA SER A 5 30.52 17.85 -49.79
C SER A 5 30.26 16.70 -48.82
N GLY A 6 29.52 16.97 -47.73
CA GLY A 6 28.99 15.94 -46.84
C GLY A 6 27.63 15.45 -47.35
N ALA A 7 27.55 14.17 -47.69
CA ALA A 7 26.30 13.51 -48.07
C ALA A 7 25.40 13.31 -46.84
N SER A 8 24.15 13.73 -46.96
CA SER A 8 23.08 13.48 -45.99
C SER A 8 22.59 12.03 -46.12
N SER A 9 22.83 11.21 -45.09
CA SER A 9 22.23 9.88 -44.97
C SER A 9 20.78 10.03 -44.48
N ALA A 10 19.82 9.46 -45.22
CA ALA A 10 18.43 9.37 -44.78
C ALA A 10 18.31 8.57 -43.46
N PRO A 11 17.38 8.93 -42.57
CA PRO A 11 17.15 8.19 -41.34
C PRO A 11 16.57 6.80 -41.66
N GLY A 12 17.25 5.74 -41.21
CA GLY A 12 16.76 4.37 -41.32
C GLY A 12 15.53 4.14 -40.44
N ASN A 13 14.51 3.48 -41.01
CA ASN A 13 13.29 3.11 -40.29
C ASN A 13 13.60 2.11 -39.17
N VAL A 14 13.32 2.50 -37.93
CA VAL A 14 13.42 1.63 -36.75
C VAL A 14 12.04 1.08 -36.42
N SER A 15 11.82 -0.23 -36.65
CA SER A 15 10.60 -0.92 -36.24
C SER A 15 10.78 -1.54 -34.85
N ILE A 16 9.98 -1.13 -33.88
CA ILE A 16 9.96 -1.72 -32.54
C ILE A 16 8.78 -2.71 -32.46
N ARG A 17 9.08 -4.01 -32.30
CA ARG A 17 8.07 -5.07 -32.18
C ARG A 17 7.91 -5.46 -30.70
N LEU A 18 6.78 -5.12 -30.11
CA LEU A 18 6.43 -5.55 -28.75
C LEU A 18 5.54 -6.80 -28.84
N THR A 19 6.12 -7.97 -28.54
CA THR A 19 5.36 -9.22 -28.40
C THR A 19 4.84 -9.36 -26.96
N SER A 20 3.54 -9.16 -26.77
CA SER A 20 2.85 -9.47 -25.52
C SER A 20 2.49 -10.95 -25.50
N ASN A 21 2.99 -11.68 -24.50
CA ASN A 21 2.75 -13.11 -24.34
C ASN A 21 1.56 -13.32 -23.38
N SER A 22 0.35 -13.04 -23.86
CA SER A 22 -0.89 -13.39 -23.15
C SER A 22 -1.80 -14.18 -24.09
N LYS A 23 -2.21 -15.36 -23.63
CA LYS A 23 -3.28 -16.19 -24.21
C LYS A 23 -4.62 -15.43 -24.14
N PHE A 24 -4.77 -14.39 -24.93
CA PHE A 24 -6.04 -13.71 -25.15
C PHE A 24 -6.22 -13.50 -26.65
N ALA A 25 -7.45 -13.77 -27.11
CA ALA A 25 -7.82 -13.89 -28.51
C ALA A 25 -7.35 -12.71 -29.37
N GLY A 26 -6.97 -13.03 -30.59
CA GLY A 26 -6.08 -12.24 -31.41
C GLY A 26 -6.65 -10.92 -31.89
N THR A 27 -5.82 -9.89 -31.76
CA THR A 27 -5.79 -8.75 -32.67
C THR A 27 -4.32 -8.41 -32.89
N SER A 28 -3.75 -8.84 -34.01
CA SER A 28 -2.45 -8.36 -34.47
C SER A 28 -2.65 -6.94 -35.00
N SER A 29 -2.12 -5.94 -34.30
CA SER A 29 -2.06 -4.57 -34.81
C SER A 29 -0.70 -4.35 -35.45
N THR A 30 -0.67 -4.31 -36.78
CA THR A 30 0.48 -3.85 -37.56
C THR A 30 0.33 -2.34 -37.72
N THR A 31 1.22 -1.54 -37.14
CA THR A 31 1.21 -0.10 -37.33
C THR A 31 2.24 0.25 -38.40
N ASP A 32 1.77 0.54 -39.61
CA ASP A 32 2.59 1.13 -40.66
C ASP A 32 2.77 2.63 -40.38
N CYS A 33 4.01 3.05 -40.16
CA CYS A 33 4.39 4.46 -40.10
C CYS A 33 4.78 4.90 -41.50
N SER A 34 3.79 5.20 -42.34
CA SER A 34 4.01 5.92 -43.59
C SER A 34 3.80 7.42 -43.37
N ASP A 35 4.76 8.19 -43.85
CA ASP A 35 4.99 9.60 -43.61
C ASP A 35 3.84 10.52 -44.13
N SER A 36 3.79 11.73 -43.57
CA SER A 36 3.02 12.93 -44.00
C SER A 36 1.53 13.12 -43.62
N GLY A 37 1.09 12.68 -42.43
CA GLY A 37 -0.20 13.14 -41.89
C GLY A 37 -0.32 12.89 -40.39
N SER A 38 -0.54 13.95 -39.60
CA SER A 38 -0.76 13.86 -38.14
C SER A 38 -1.74 12.73 -37.79
N PRO A 39 -1.31 11.67 -37.07
CA PRO A 39 -2.20 10.60 -36.71
C PRO A 39 -3.24 11.11 -35.72
N THR A 40 -4.51 11.03 -36.13
CA THR A 40 -5.65 11.19 -35.22
C THR A 40 -5.69 9.99 -34.30
N ILE A 41 -5.19 10.16 -33.07
CA ILE A 41 -5.30 9.16 -32.01
C ILE A 41 -6.80 8.97 -31.74
N ARG A 42 -7.39 7.89 -32.26
CA ARG A 42 -8.73 7.46 -31.85
C ARG A 42 -8.67 7.10 -30.39
N ALA A 43 -9.32 7.92 -29.56
CA ALA A 43 -9.50 7.67 -28.15
C ALA A 43 -10.19 6.31 -27.96
N TYR A 44 -9.53 5.40 -27.23
CA TYR A 44 -10.13 4.16 -26.78
C TYR A 44 -11.44 4.47 -26.03
N GLU A 45 -12.52 3.79 -26.40
CA GLU A 45 -13.79 3.86 -25.70
C GLU A 45 -13.60 3.49 -24.24
N ARG A 46 -13.96 4.44 -23.38
CA ARG A 46 -13.86 4.37 -21.93
C ARG A 46 -14.82 3.28 -21.43
N PHE A 47 -14.26 2.23 -20.83
CA PHE A 47 -15.05 1.30 -20.01
C PHE A 47 -15.87 2.07 -18.96
N PRO A 48 -17.18 1.83 -18.85
CA PRO A 48 -18.00 2.48 -17.83
C PRO A 48 -17.54 2.02 -16.44
N SER A 49 -16.92 2.93 -15.70
CA SER A 49 -16.53 2.71 -14.32
C SER A 49 -17.78 2.68 -13.43
N THR A 50 -18.08 1.52 -12.84
CA THR A 50 -19.22 1.21 -11.97
C THR A 50 -19.17 1.91 -10.59
N THR A 51 -18.63 3.12 -10.50
CA THR A 51 -18.30 3.82 -9.23
C THR A 51 -19.29 4.92 -8.84
N THR A 52 -20.51 4.89 -9.35
CA THR A 52 -21.50 5.97 -9.19
C THR A 52 -22.09 6.06 -7.77
N GLY A 53 -21.96 5.04 -6.93
CA GLY A 53 -22.59 5.00 -5.60
C GLY A 53 -21.81 5.67 -4.45
N PHE A 54 -20.50 5.87 -4.57
CA PHE A 54 -19.64 6.30 -3.45
C PHE A 54 -19.19 7.77 -3.48
N ARG A 55 -19.73 8.57 -4.42
CA ARG A 55 -19.25 9.95 -4.68
C ARG A 55 -19.52 10.96 -3.56
N THR A 56 -20.30 10.62 -2.54
CA THR A 56 -20.78 11.58 -1.52
C THR A 56 -20.07 11.49 -0.17
N ILE A 57 -19.14 10.55 -0.01
CA ILE A 57 -18.47 10.36 1.29
C ILE A 57 -17.27 11.31 1.39
N ILE A 58 -17.30 12.20 2.39
CA ILE A 58 -16.16 13.05 2.75
C ILE A 58 -14.92 12.16 2.94
N PRO A 59 -13.74 12.47 2.35
CA PRO A 59 -12.57 11.59 2.37
C PRO A 59 -12.22 11.04 3.76
N THR A 60 -12.35 11.87 4.81
CA THR A 60 -12.13 11.45 6.19
C THR A 60 -13.06 10.33 6.63
N ARG A 61 -14.36 10.38 6.28
CA ARG A 61 -15.32 9.33 6.63
C ARG A 61 -14.99 8.03 5.91
N ALA A 62 -14.58 8.10 4.64
CA ALA A 62 -14.16 6.92 3.89
C ALA A 62 -12.95 6.24 4.53
N VAL A 63 -11.95 7.02 4.96
CA VAL A 63 -10.76 6.51 5.66
C VAL A 63 -11.15 5.87 7.00
N VAL A 64 -12.01 6.52 7.79
CA VAL A 64 -12.46 5.97 9.08
C VAL A 64 -13.23 4.67 8.91
N LEU A 65 -14.15 4.59 7.94
CA LEU A 65 -14.90 3.36 7.67
C LEU A 65 -13.99 2.24 7.14
N ALA A 66 -13.07 2.57 6.24
CA ALA A 66 -12.09 1.61 5.74
C ALA A 66 -11.18 1.10 6.87
N ALA A 67 -10.72 1.99 7.74
CA ALA A 67 -9.96 1.64 8.93
C ALA A 67 -10.76 0.71 9.85
N ALA A 68 -11.96 1.11 10.26
CA ALA A 68 -12.81 0.33 11.14
C ALA A 68 -13.10 -1.08 10.59
N GLY A 69 -13.48 -1.17 9.31
CA GLY A 69 -13.69 -2.45 8.64
C GLY A 69 -12.42 -3.31 8.59
N SER A 70 -11.27 -2.69 8.30
CA SER A 70 -9.99 -3.38 8.26
C SER A 70 -9.58 -3.92 9.62
N LEU A 71 -9.83 -3.19 10.72
CA LEU A 71 -9.52 -3.65 12.09
C LEU A 71 -10.34 -4.89 12.46
N VAL A 72 -11.63 -4.92 12.10
CA VAL A 72 -12.50 -6.08 12.36
C VAL A 72 -12.00 -7.30 11.59
N VAL A 73 -11.77 -7.14 10.28
CA VAL A 73 -11.28 -8.24 9.43
C VAL A 73 -9.90 -8.72 9.91
N PHE A 74 -9.01 -7.79 10.28
CA PHE A 74 -7.69 -8.09 10.79
C PHE A 74 -7.74 -8.86 12.12
N GLY A 75 -8.59 -8.45 13.05
CA GLY A 75 -8.82 -9.18 14.29
C GLY A 75 -9.32 -10.60 14.02
N LEU A 76 -10.38 -10.74 13.22
CA LEU A 76 -10.95 -12.05 12.89
C LEU A 76 -9.96 -13.00 12.20
N PHE A 77 -9.07 -12.47 11.36
CA PHE A 77 -8.02 -13.27 10.71
C PHE A 77 -7.05 -13.91 11.72
N HIS A 78 -6.92 -13.36 12.92
CA HIS A 78 -6.04 -13.90 13.97
C HIS A 78 -6.69 -14.93 14.88
N VAL A 79 -8.00 -15.17 14.76
CA VAL A 79 -8.70 -16.20 15.55
C VAL A 79 -8.04 -17.59 15.41
N PRO A 80 -7.74 -18.12 14.20
CA PRO A 80 -7.12 -19.44 14.08
C PRO A 80 -5.63 -19.46 14.45
N LEU A 81 -5.02 -18.31 14.73
CA LEU A 81 -3.58 -18.18 14.96
C LEU A 81 -3.19 -18.21 16.44
N GLY A 82 -4.15 -18.08 17.35
CA GLY A 82 -3.87 -18.08 18.77
C GLY A 82 -4.64 -19.13 19.56
N GLU A 83 -4.26 -19.25 20.82
CA GLU A 83 -4.82 -20.24 21.74
C GLU A 83 -6.20 -19.82 22.28
N ASP A 84 -6.45 -18.51 22.38
CA ASP A 84 -7.70 -17.94 22.87
C ASP A 84 -8.46 -17.26 21.72
N PRO A 85 -9.62 -17.82 21.29
CA PRO A 85 -10.37 -17.31 20.14
C PRO A 85 -11.05 -15.97 20.38
N VAL A 86 -11.11 -15.47 21.62
CA VAL A 86 -11.70 -14.18 21.99
C VAL A 86 -10.63 -13.14 22.21
N ARG A 87 -9.58 -13.48 22.96
CA ARG A 87 -8.51 -12.55 23.30
C ARG A 87 -7.67 -12.15 22.09
N GLU A 88 -7.40 -13.09 21.19
CA GLU A 88 -6.49 -12.86 20.09
C GLU A 88 -7.03 -11.91 19.02
N PRO A 89 -8.30 -11.99 18.58
CA PRO A 89 -8.85 -10.99 17.68
C PRO A 89 -8.89 -9.59 18.30
N ILE A 90 -9.10 -9.49 19.61
CA ILE A 90 -9.14 -8.19 20.32
C ILE A 90 -7.75 -7.57 20.37
N THR A 91 -6.75 -8.32 20.85
CA THR A 91 -5.38 -7.81 20.97
C THR A 91 -4.75 -7.54 19.61
N SER A 92 -5.02 -8.38 18.61
CA SER A 92 -4.62 -8.15 17.21
C SER A 92 -5.30 -6.92 16.62
N GLY A 93 -6.60 -6.75 16.84
CA GLY A 93 -7.34 -5.56 16.43
C GLY A 93 -6.78 -4.26 17.03
N LEU A 94 -6.44 -4.28 18.33
CA LEU A 94 -5.80 -3.15 19.01
C LEU A 94 -4.44 -2.80 18.36
N MET A 95 -3.61 -3.79 18.05
CA MET A 95 -2.36 -3.57 17.31
C MET A 95 -2.59 -3.08 15.87
N GLY A 96 -3.69 -3.49 15.24
CA GLY A 96 -4.13 -2.99 13.94
C GLY A 96 -4.31 -1.47 13.90
N ILE A 97 -4.68 -0.84 15.03
CA ILE A 97 -4.80 0.62 15.14
C ILE A 97 -3.45 1.29 14.89
N THR A 98 -2.38 0.73 15.47
CA THR A 98 -1.01 1.22 15.31
C THR A 98 -0.55 1.14 13.84
N PHE A 99 -0.83 0.03 13.14
CA PHE A 99 -0.51 -0.11 11.71
C PHE A 99 -1.33 0.84 10.85
N THR A 100 -2.62 0.98 11.16
CA THR A 100 -3.51 1.90 10.46
C THR A 100 -3.02 3.35 10.64
N ALA A 101 -2.62 3.74 11.86
CA ALA A 101 -2.07 5.06 12.12
C ALA A 101 -0.78 5.30 11.32
N ALA A 102 0.15 4.34 11.31
CA ALA A 102 1.37 4.43 10.51
C ALA A 102 1.06 4.68 9.03
N TYR A 103 0.12 3.93 8.45
CA TYR A 103 -0.26 4.10 7.05
C TYR A 103 -1.01 5.41 6.79
N VAL A 104 -2.03 5.74 7.59
CA VAL A 104 -2.87 6.93 7.37
C VAL A 104 -2.06 8.22 7.49
N LEU A 105 -1.10 8.26 8.41
CA LEU A 105 -0.27 9.44 8.64
C LEU A 105 0.84 9.59 7.59
N THR A 106 1.43 8.50 7.12
CA THR A 106 2.59 8.57 6.20
C THR A 106 2.25 8.31 4.74
N GLY A 107 1.12 7.67 4.46
CA GLY A 107 0.77 7.13 3.14
C GLY A 107 1.73 6.05 2.64
N LYS A 108 2.57 5.49 3.51
CA LYS A 108 3.61 4.51 3.17
C LYS A 108 3.32 3.19 3.86
N LEU A 109 3.20 2.12 3.07
CA LEU A 109 3.07 0.75 3.58
C LEU A 109 4.34 0.28 4.30
N GLY A 110 5.52 0.76 3.87
CA GLY A 110 6.81 0.34 4.44
C GLY A 110 6.91 0.54 5.95
N LEU A 111 6.38 1.63 6.51
CA LEU A 111 6.39 1.85 7.97
C LEU A 111 5.50 0.84 8.69
N SER A 112 4.29 0.59 8.17
CA SER A 112 3.36 -0.37 8.76
C SER A 112 3.91 -1.80 8.73
N ILE A 113 4.52 -2.18 7.59
CA ILE A 113 5.24 -3.45 7.40
C ILE A 113 6.39 -3.54 8.41
N GLY A 114 7.24 -2.51 8.50
CA GLY A 114 8.36 -2.48 9.43
C GLY A 114 7.94 -2.61 10.90
N VAL A 115 6.90 -1.90 11.34
CA VAL A 115 6.37 -2.01 12.71
C VAL A 115 5.78 -3.40 12.96
N HIS A 116 5.08 -3.97 11.98
CA HIS A 116 4.53 -5.33 12.08
C HIS A 116 5.64 -6.36 12.26
N PHE A 117 6.60 -6.44 11.33
CA PHE A 117 7.71 -7.39 11.37
C PHE A 117 8.71 -7.11 12.51
N GLY A 118 8.90 -5.85 12.91
CA GLY A 118 9.71 -5.51 14.08
C GLY A 118 9.11 -6.07 15.38
N GLY A 119 7.78 -6.19 15.45
CA GLY A 119 7.09 -6.87 16.54
C GLY A 119 7.45 -8.36 16.62
N PHE A 120 7.58 -9.05 15.48
CA PHE A 120 8.02 -10.45 15.44
C PHE A 120 9.43 -10.61 15.96
N PHE A 121 10.35 -9.71 15.59
CA PHE A 121 11.70 -9.73 16.13
C PHE A 121 11.70 -9.63 17.65
N LEU A 122 10.91 -8.70 18.21
CA LEU A 122 10.80 -8.55 19.67
C LEU A 122 10.20 -9.79 20.33
N VAL A 123 9.16 -10.38 19.74
CA VAL A 123 8.54 -11.61 20.25
C VAL A 123 9.51 -12.78 20.18
N SER A 124 10.20 -12.97 19.05
CA SER A 124 11.23 -14.01 18.88
C SER A 124 12.40 -13.87 19.86
N THR A 125 12.72 -12.64 20.26
CA THR A 125 13.80 -12.38 21.20
C THR A 125 13.42 -12.73 22.64
N ILE A 126 12.13 -12.67 22.99
CA ILE A 126 11.62 -12.68 24.39
C ILE A 126 10.79 -13.92 24.72
N ARG A 127 10.20 -14.58 23.73
CA ARG A 127 9.30 -15.73 23.91
C ARG A 127 9.80 -16.94 23.13
N GLU A 128 9.74 -18.10 23.79
CA GLU A 128 10.13 -19.39 23.21
C GLU A 128 9.25 -19.86 22.05
N SER A 129 7.98 -19.43 21.95
CA SER A 129 7.08 -19.89 20.89
C SER A 129 6.23 -18.79 20.25
N PHE A 130 5.98 -18.98 18.94
CA PHE A 130 5.08 -18.15 18.14
C PHE A 130 4.29 -19.04 17.19
N LEU A 131 2.96 -18.95 17.20
CA LEU A 131 2.06 -19.84 16.44
C LEU A 131 2.30 -21.34 16.73
N GLY A 132 2.66 -21.69 17.97
CA GLY A 132 2.98 -23.07 18.34
C GLY A 132 4.31 -23.60 17.78
N ILE A 133 5.11 -22.75 17.13
CA ILE A 133 6.47 -23.09 16.66
C ILE A 133 7.47 -22.50 17.66
N GLU A 134 8.39 -23.33 18.13
CA GLU A 134 9.51 -22.85 18.96
C GLU A 134 10.44 -21.98 18.12
N LEU A 135 10.64 -20.74 18.56
CA LEU A 135 11.55 -19.80 17.92
C LEU A 135 12.91 -19.85 18.62
N PRO A 136 14.03 -19.72 17.89
CA PRO A 136 15.34 -19.52 18.50
C PRO A 136 15.33 -18.19 19.26
N THR A 137 15.27 -18.29 20.59
CA THR A 137 15.13 -17.15 21.52
C THR A 137 16.46 -16.85 22.21
N ILE A 138 16.77 -15.56 22.36
CA ILE A 138 17.97 -15.09 23.06
C ILE A 138 17.70 -14.97 24.56
N LEU A 139 16.49 -14.55 24.95
CA LEU A 139 16.09 -14.30 26.33
C LEU A 139 14.73 -14.96 26.60
N VAL A 140 14.66 -15.89 27.54
CA VAL A 140 13.39 -16.48 27.98
C VAL A 140 12.83 -15.61 29.10
N VAL A 141 11.67 -14.98 28.86
CA VAL A 141 10.93 -14.26 29.90
C VAL A 141 9.75 -15.12 30.33
N GLU A 142 9.88 -15.79 31.47
CA GLU A 142 8.79 -16.52 32.10
C GLU A 142 7.84 -15.53 32.78
N ALA A 143 6.59 -15.49 32.31
CA ALA A 143 5.52 -14.79 32.99
C ALA A 143 4.80 -15.76 33.94
N ASN A 144 4.91 -15.52 35.24
CA ASN A 144 4.24 -16.32 36.28
C ASN A 144 2.71 -16.15 36.31
N ALA A 145 2.15 -15.29 35.44
CA ALA A 145 0.72 -15.03 35.35
C ALA A 145 0.32 -14.60 33.93
N PRO A 146 -0.97 -14.78 33.54
CA PRO A 146 -1.48 -14.25 32.29
C PRO A 146 -1.27 -12.73 32.23
N VAL A 147 -0.69 -12.26 31.12
CA VAL A 147 -0.53 -10.81 30.91
C VAL A 147 -1.93 -10.18 30.80
N PRO A 148 -2.24 -9.12 31.56
CA PRO A 148 -3.58 -8.54 31.55
C PRO A 148 -3.81 -7.67 30.29
N TYR A 149 -5.07 -7.43 29.91
CA TYR A 149 -5.44 -6.72 28.68
C TYR A 149 -4.88 -5.29 28.61
N GLU A 150 -4.76 -4.65 29.78
CA GLU A 150 -4.25 -3.31 30.00
C GLU A 150 -2.85 -3.15 29.42
N VAL A 151 -2.00 -4.17 29.51
CA VAL A 151 -0.64 -4.14 28.96
C VAL A 151 -0.68 -4.01 27.43
N PHE A 152 -1.61 -4.68 26.75
CA PHE A 152 -1.77 -4.59 25.30
C PHE A 152 -2.32 -3.22 24.89
N VAL A 153 -3.28 -2.69 25.64
CA VAL A 153 -3.82 -1.35 25.41
C VAL A 153 -2.73 -0.30 25.59
N VAL A 154 -1.96 -0.35 26.69
CA VAL A 154 -0.84 0.56 26.95
C VAL A 154 0.20 0.45 25.85
N ARG A 155 0.57 -0.77 25.42
CA ARG A 155 1.50 -1.00 24.32
C ARG A 155 1.02 -0.36 23.02
N ALA A 156 -0.24 -0.57 22.64
CA ALA A 156 -0.82 0.01 21.43
C ALA A 156 -0.84 1.54 21.49
N ILE A 157 -1.17 2.13 22.66
CA ILE A 157 -1.12 3.58 22.88
C ILE A 157 0.31 4.09 22.72
N LEU A 158 1.29 3.50 23.42
CA LEU A 158 2.68 3.92 23.37
C LEU A 158 3.27 3.85 21.96
N LEU A 159 3.01 2.77 21.22
CA LEU A 159 3.46 2.64 19.84
C LEU A 159 2.79 3.66 18.91
N THR A 160 1.50 3.92 19.11
CA THR A 160 0.77 4.92 18.31
C THR A 160 1.32 6.32 18.60
N LEU A 161 1.57 6.66 19.85
CA LEU A 161 2.21 7.93 20.24
C LEU A 161 3.63 8.04 19.68
N LEU A 162 4.39 6.95 19.68
CA LEU A 162 5.74 6.92 19.11
C LEU A 162 5.70 7.18 17.59
N ILE A 163 4.75 6.57 16.87
CA ILE A 163 4.54 6.84 15.44
C ILE A 163 4.14 8.29 15.21
N VAL A 164 3.18 8.81 15.98
CA VAL A 164 2.73 10.21 15.87
C VAL A 164 3.89 11.18 16.15
N GLY A 165 4.68 10.91 17.18
CA GLY A 165 5.88 11.67 17.53
C GLY A 165 6.92 11.62 16.42
N TRP A 166 7.22 10.44 15.89
CA TRP A 166 8.11 10.25 14.75
C TRP A 166 7.66 11.06 13.53
N VAL A 167 6.39 10.93 13.12
CA VAL A 167 5.82 11.70 12.02
C VAL A 167 5.90 13.20 12.29
N ARG A 168 5.63 13.63 13.52
CA ARG A 168 5.72 15.05 13.90
C ARG A 168 7.15 15.59 13.80
N LEU A 169 8.16 14.76 14.08
CA LEU A 169 9.58 15.09 13.98
C LEU A 169 10.06 15.10 12.52
N THR A 170 9.63 14.14 11.69
CA THR A 170 10.10 14.04 10.30
C THR A 170 9.35 14.95 9.34
N ASP A 171 8.03 15.09 9.50
CA ASP A 171 7.16 15.75 8.52
C ASP A 171 6.68 17.14 9.02
N GLY A 172 7.01 17.50 10.27
CA GLY A 172 6.68 18.80 10.87
C GLY A 172 5.20 19.01 11.22
N SER A 173 4.28 18.15 10.75
CA SER A 173 2.86 18.22 11.07
C SER A 173 2.19 16.84 11.00
N VAL A 174 1.19 16.61 11.86
CA VAL A 174 0.42 15.36 11.89
C VAL A 174 -0.88 15.59 11.12
N ARG A 175 -0.98 15.04 9.92
CA ARG A 175 -2.15 15.14 9.03
C ARG A 175 -2.37 13.84 8.27
N ILE A 176 -3.61 13.56 7.86
CA ILE A 176 -3.89 12.46 6.94
C ILE A 176 -3.09 12.68 5.65
N HIS A 177 -2.29 11.70 5.24
CA HIS A 177 -1.44 11.83 4.08
C HIS A 177 -2.27 12.03 2.80
N ARG A 178 -1.78 12.86 1.88
CA ARG A 178 -2.52 13.25 0.66
C ARG A 178 -2.84 12.05 -0.25
N ASN A 179 -1.98 11.04 -0.27
CA ASN A 179 -2.19 9.82 -1.05
C ASN A 179 -3.34 8.96 -0.51
N VAL A 180 -3.67 9.10 0.78
CA VAL A 180 -4.77 8.36 1.44
C VAL A 180 -6.10 9.10 1.25
N SER A 181 -6.06 10.44 1.20
CA SER A 181 -7.27 11.28 1.04
C SER A 181 -7.65 11.57 -0.42
N ARG A 182 -6.80 11.27 -1.41
CA ARG A 182 -7.14 11.37 -2.84
C ARG A 182 -7.99 10.19 -3.30
N VAL A 183 -9.30 10.31 -3.10
CA VAL A 183 -10.27 9.49 -3.83
C VAL A 183 -10.75 10.27 -5.04
N GLY A 184 -10.23 9.93 -6.23
CA GLY A 184 -10.94 10.13 -7.49
C GLY A 184 -11.01 11.52 -8.14
N SER A 185 -10.08 12.46 -7.89
CA SER A 185 -9.96 13.63 -8.80
C SER A 185 -9.09 13.29 -10.00
N PHE A 186 -9.67 12.56 -10.97
CA PHE A 186 -9.10 12.50 -12.31
C PHE A 186 -9.26 13.90 -12.90
N ARG A 187 -8.18 14.68 -12.86
CA ARG A 187 -8.12 16.03 -13.42
C ARG A 187 -8.30 15.87 -14.93
N THR A 188 -9.49 16.18 -15.44
CA THR A 188 -9.69 16.44 -16.87
C THR A 188 -8.81 17.63 -17.20
N SER A 189 -7.69 17.36 -17.86
CA SER A 189 -6.89 18.40 -18.49
C SER A 189 -7.74 19.01 -19.60
N ASP A 190 -8.35 20.15 -19.31
CA ASP A 190 -8.90 21.04 -20.33
C ASP A 190 -7.74 21.47 -21.22
N HIS A 191 -7.68 20.88 -22.41
CA HIS A 191 -6.93 21.43 -23.51
C HIS A 191 -7.78 22.56 -24.11
N ARG A 192 -7.38 23.81 -23.83
CA ARG A 192 -7.67 24.96 -24.69
C ARG A 192 -6.42 25.32 -25.46
#